data_AF-A0A179FE58-F1
#
_entry.id   AF-A0A179FE58-F1
#
_cell.length_a   1.000
_cell.length_b   1.000
_cell.length_c   1.000
_cell.angle_alpha   90.00
_cell.angle_beta   90.00
_cell.angle_gamma   90.00
#
_symmetry.space_group_name_H-M   'P 1'
#
loop_
_entity.id
_entity.type
_entity.pdbx_description
1 polymer ?
#
loop_
_entity_poly.entity_id
_entity_poly.type
_entity_poly.pdbx_seq_one_letter_code
_entity_poly.pdbx_strand_id
1 'polypeptide(L)'
;MSKSSSRTSMRALEAKIEDLKLQANGEVRKYSFSGVPGSMENLDVVALSGGRYYFAVPELLREICKSPAFTFVALPAAAASIIGPTMARSLPESCVVPILRRHLPGEKASPLQTANKAETAGDFLEWLGTAAAATLIVYSDGSQLPNGAVGFGFAVHRDKQSLVQGSGRLGPSEVFDAEATGALEGLRAALRLGDTTSNVVVCTDNLAVASCLRGNPADSSQDKFTRFQELASSHGNVHVRWIPGHTNIPGNEEADGLAKAGCLQAEPPGAIPSLAYLRRLARQQSSDAFKAWWSTEAPESYKPLNLEATTSCPPELALPRATLHSLLAARSRHGDFADYHERFNHDDARLDCSCGRRKAPEHPFYCRKIPPRLRMRLTPSPAEAVHHAVGKGFKAFVEMTSESSFFQRICPRH
;
A
#
# COMPACT_ATOMS: atom_id res chain seq x y z
N MET A 1 37.29 -11.65 -12.33
CA MET A 1 37.96 -11.25 -11.08
C MET A 1 37.01 -10.44 -10.20
N SER A 2 36.00 -11.07 -9.58
CA SER A 2 35.02 -10.40 -8.71
C SER A 2 34.66 -11.27 -7.49
N LYS A 3 35.61 -11.49 -6.59
CA LYS A 3 35.36 -12.18 -5.31
C LYS A 3 35.80 -11.39 -4.07
N SER A 4 36.20 -10.12 -4.20
CA SER A 4 36.71 -9.33 -3.06
C SER A 4 35.69 -8.37 -2.43
N SER A 5 34.58 -8.02 -3.07
CA SER A 5 33.65 -7.02 -2.51
C SER A 5 32.60 -7.58 -1.53
N SER A 6 32.24 -8.87 -1.61
CA SER A 6 31.25 -9.47 -0.69
C SER A 6 31.86 -9.92 0.64
N ARG A 7 33.16 -10.27 0.67
CA ARG A 7 33.86 -10.63 1.92
C ARG A 7 34.04 -9.43 2.85
N THR A 8 34.13 -8.22 2.30
CA THR A 8 34.28 -6.99 3.08
C THR A 8 32.97 -6.60 3.79
N SER A 9 31.80 -6.92 3.23
CA SER A 9 30.52 -6.65 3.90
C SER A 9 30.20 -7.68 5.01
N MET A 10 30.56 -8.95 4.81
CA MET A 10 30.47 -10.00 5.85
C MET A 10 31.36 -9.69 7.06
N ARG A 11 32.62 -9.30 6.83
CA ARG A 11 33.52 -8.90 7.94
C ARG A 11 33.04 -7.66 8.69
N ALA A 12 32.40 -6.71 8.00
CA ALA A 12 31.80 -5.54 8.63
C ALA A 12 30.55 -5.89 9.45
N LEU A 13 29.78 -6.90 9.02
CA LEU A 13 28.64 -7.45 9.75
C LEU A 13 29.09 -8.19 11.00
N GLU A 14 30.11 -9.06 10.88
CA GLU A 14 30.73 -9.79 11.99
C GLU A 14 31.29 -8.83 13.05
N ALA A 15 31.99 -7.77 12.63
CA ALA A 15 32.51 -6.76 13.56
C ALA A 15 31.41 -5.99 14.29
N LYS A 16 30.28 -5.74 13.63
CA LYS A 16 29.14 -5.01 14.22
C LYS A 16 28.32 -5.89 15.16
N ILE A 17 28.24 -7.18 14.88
CA ILE A 17 27.73 -8.17 15.83
C ILE A 17 28.60 -8.18 17.08
N GLU A 18 29.93 -8.19 16.94
CA GLU A 18 30.85 -8.25 18.09
C GLU A 18 30.87 -6.99 18.94
N ASP A 19 30.70 -5.81 18.34
CA ASP A 19 30.49 -4.55 19.07
C ASP A 19 29.18 -4.59 19.87
N LEU A 20 28.10 -5.12 19.29
CA LEU A 20 26.82 -5.31 19.98
C LEU A 20 26.91 -6.37 21.10
N LYS A 21 27.74 -7.41 20.95
CA LYS A 21 28.02 -8.39 22.02
C LYS A 21 28.75 -7.76 23.20
N LEU A 22 29.72 -6.89 22.92
CA LEU A 22 30.46 -6.16 23.96
C LEU A 22 29.55 -5.21 24.75
N GLN A 23 28.62 -4.53 24.07
CA GLN A 23 27.66 -3.63 24.71
C GLN A 23 26.58 -4.36 25.54
N ALA A 24 26.40 -5.66 25.32
CA ALA A 24 25.37 -6.49 25.96
C ALA A 24 25.78 -7.16 27.29
N ASN A 25 26.97 -6.88 27.83
CA ASN A 25 27.53 -7.64 28.96
C ASN A 25 27.58 -9.18 28.70
N GLY A 26 27.80 -9.58 27.45
CA GLY A 26 28.26 -10.94 27.12
C GLY A 26 27.22 -12.06 27.07
N GLU A 27 25.93 -11.84 27.34
CA GLU A 27 24.92 -12.90 27.16
C GLU A 27 24.35 -12.91 25.74
N VAL A 28 25.06 -13.57 24.82
CA VAL A 28 24.46 -14.06 23.57
C VAL A 28 23.99 -15.49 23.80
N ARG A 29 22.68 -15.67 23.93
CA ARG A 29 22.07 -17.01 23.98
C ARG A 29 21.60 -17.41 22.59
N LYS A 30 22.22 -18.43 22.02
CA LYS A 30 21.67 -19.15 20.86
C LYS A 30 20.47 -19.96 21.35
N TYR A 31 19.28 -19.60 20.89
CA TYR A 31 18.08 -20.37 21.16
C TYR A 31 17.85 -21.36 20.03
N SER A 32 18.05 -22.65 20.32
CA SER A 32 17.55 -23.75 19.48
C SER A 32 16.16 -24.14 19.99
N PHE A 33 15.11 -23.88 19.22
CA PHE A 33 13.77 -24.34 19.56
C PHE A 33 13.63 -25.81 19.14
N SER A 34 13.87 -26.74 20.08
CA SER A 34 13.58 -28.17 19.87
C SER A 34 12.10 -28.44 20.15
N GLY A 35 11.37 -28.98 19.17
CA GLY A 35 9.98 -29.45 19.35
C GLY A 35 8.94 -28.91 18.36
N VAL A 36 9.33 -28.10 17.37
CA VAL A 36 8.44 -27.63 16.30
C VAL A 36 8.76 -28.39 15.00
N PRO A 37 7.81 -29.12 14.39
CA PRO A 37 8.05 -29.81 13.13
C PRO A 37 8.07 -28.80 11.97
N GLY A 38 9.27 -28.56 11.43
CA GLY A 38 9.52 -27.64 10.32
C GLY A 38 10.77 -26.80 10.57
N SER A 39 11.79 -27.01 9.75
CA SER A 39 13.15 -26.48 9.85
C SER A 39 13.25 -24.99 10.21
N MET A 40 13.53 -24.69 11.48
CA MET A 40 14.10 -23.42 11.93
C MET A 40 15.39 -23.73 12.69
N GLU A 41 16.45 -24.08 11.95
CA GLU A 41 17.81 -24.11 12.48
C GLU A 41 18.53 -22.84 11.99
N ASN A 42 19.11 -22.08 12.93
CA ASN A 42 20.05 -20.96 12.74
C ASN A 42 19.47 -19.54 12.48
N LEU A 43 18.84 -18.95 13.52
CA LEU A 43 18.74 -17.50 13.66
C LEU A 43 19.63 -17.04 14.82
N ASP A 44 20.58 -16.14 14.55
CA ASP A 44 21.35 -15.49 15.61
C ASP A 44 20.48 -14.40 16.27
N VAL A 45 20.08 -14.64 17.51
CA VAL A 45 19.28 -13.72 18.33
C VAL A 45 20.23 -13.01 19.30
N VAL A 46 20.26 -11.68 19.26
CA VAL A 46 21.01 -10.88 20.24
C VAL A 46 20.01 -10.27 21.21
N ALA A 47 20.06 -10.72 22.46
CA ALA A 47 19.32 -10.15 23.57
C ALA A 47 20.14 -9.03 24.21
N LEU A 48 19.51 -7.88 24.48
CA LEU A 48 20.12 -6.78 25.23
C LEU A 48 19.33 -6.54 26.52
N SER A 49 20.06 -6.21 27.60
CA SER A 49 19.50 -5.84 28.90
C SER A 49 18.42 -4.76 28.75
N GLY A 50 17.25 -4.97 29.36
CA GLY A 50 16.09 -4.07 29.25
C GLY A 50 14.92 -4.56 28.38
N GLY A 51 14.86 -5.85 28.03
CA GLY A 51 13.68 -6.47 27.42
C GLY A 51 13.49 -6.20 25.93
N ARG A 52 14.57 -5.88 25.21
CA ARG A 52 14.56 -5.67 23.74
C ARG A 52 15.34 -6.77 23.04
N TYR A 53 14.73 -7.36 22.02
CA TYR A 53 15.33 -8.39 21.16
C TYR A 53 15.60 -7.81 19.78
N TYR A 54 16.73 -8.20 19.18
CA TYR A 54 17.12 -7.77 17.84
C TYR A 54 17.28 -8.99 16.91
N PHE A 55 16.67 -8.91 15.72
CA PHE A 55 16.70 -9.95 14.68
C PHE A 55 17.54 -9.50 13.49
N ALA A 56 18.41 -10.37 12.99
CA ALA A 56 19.04 -10.20 11.69
C ALA A 56 18.10 -10.72 10.59
N VAL A 57 17.71 -9.85 9.65
CA VAL A 57 16.83 -10.21 8.52
C VAL A 57 17.66 -10.34 7.23
N PRO A 58 17.49 -11.41 6.42
CA PRO A 58 18.24 -11.61 5.19
C PRO A 58 18.07 -10.49 4.15
N GLU A 59 19.09 -10.30 3.32
CA GLU A 59 19.22 -9.25 2.30
C GLU A 59 18.05 -9.22 1.30
N LEU A 60 17.41 -10.38 1.04
CA LEU A 60 16.26 -10.56 0.15
C LEU A 60 14.99 -9.80 0.61
N LEU A 61 14.73 -9.77 1.92
CA LEU A 61 13.56 -9.07 2.49
C LEU A 61 13.70 -7.55 2.40
N ARG A 62 14.94 -7.07 2.36
CA ARG A 62 15.28 -5.65 2.28
C ARG A 62 14.96 -5.05 0.92
N GLU A 63 15.16 -5.85 -0.13
CA GLU A 63 14.89 -5.47 -1.52
C GLU A 63 13.38 -5.46 -1.82
N ILE A 64 12.63 -6.38 -1.20
CA ILE A 64 11.16 -6.45 -1.27
C ILE A 64 10.51 -5.23 -0.59
N CYS A 65 11.03 -4.79 0.56
CA CYS A 65 10.43 -3.73 1.36
C CYS A 65 10.86 -2.30 0.98
N LYS A 66 11.84 -2.11 0.08
CA LYS A 66 12.37 -0.79 -0.38
C LYS A 66 12.41 0.29 0.72
N SER A 67 12.97 -0.03 1.89
CA SER A 67 13.23 0.94 2.97
C SER A 67 14.73 1.25 3.03
N PRO A 68 15.16 2.52 2.94
CA PRO A 68 16.58 2.88 2.87
C PRO A 68 17.29 2.97 4.24
N ALA A 69 16.84 2.25 5.26
CA ALA A 69 17.52 2.19 6.56
C ALA A 69 17.59 0.75 7.10
N PHE A 70 18.75 0.35 7.65
CA PHE A 70 18.80 -0.76 8.61
C PHE A 70 17.93 -0.35 9.81
N THR A 71 16.67 -0.76 9.84
CA THR A 71 15.81 -0.53 11.00
C THR A 71 15.84 -1.79 11.84
N PHE A 72 16.56 -1.73 12.96
CA PHE A 72 16.38 -2.67 14.04
C PHE A 72 14.93 -2.51 14.56
N VAL A 73 14.08 -3.52 14.38
CA VAL A 73 12.71 -3.49 14.89
C VAL A 73 12.74 -3.94 16.35
N ALA A 74 12.54 -3.02 17.28
CA ALA A 74 12.30 -3.36 18.68
C ALA A 74 10.87 -3.89 18.80
N LEU A 75 10.72 -5.21 18.95
CA LEU A 75 9.44 -5.84 19.25
C LEU A 75 9.37 -6.19 20.75
N PRO A 76 8.22 -5.96 21.41
CA PRO A 76 7.95 -6.59 22.70
C PRO A 76 8.02 -8.11 22.58
N ALA A 77 8.52 -8.80 23.61
CA ALA A 77 8.74 -10.26 23.61
C ALA A 77 7.51 -11.08 23.17
N ALA A 78 6.29 -10.57 23.40
CA ALA A 78 5.04 -11.21 22.98
C ALA A 78 4.81 -11.17 21.46
N ALA A 79 5.28 -10.14 20.76
CA ALA A 79 5.15 -10.01 19.30
C ALA A 79 6.21 -10.83 18.54
N ALA A 80 7.33 -11.14 19.20
CA ALA A 80 8.43 -11.91 18.63
C ALA A 80 8.05 -13.38 18.31
N SER A 81 7.11 -13.95 19.05
CA SER A 81 6.63 -15.34 18.84
C SER A 81 5.72 -15.49 17.61
N ILE A 82 5.27 -14.39 16.99
CA ILE A 82 4.18 -14.40 15.99
C ILE A 82 4.71 -14.23 14.54
N ILE A 83 5.95 -13.76 14.36
CA ILE A 83 6.49 -13.41 13.03
C ILE A 83 7.17 -14.58 12.29
N GLY A 84 7.28 -15.78 12.90
CA GLY A 84 7.60 -17.03 12.18
C GLY A 84 6.51 -18.06 12.46
N PRO A 85 5.86 -18.68 11.45
CA PRO A 85 6.48 -19.43 10.34
C PRO A 85 5.78 -19.32 8.96
N THR A 86 5.15 -18.21 8.58
CA THR A 86 4.29 -18.18 7.37
C THR A 86 4.98 -17.73 6.07
N MET A 87 6.26 -17.34 6.10
CA MET A 87 6.94 -16.76 4.92
C MET A 87 7.87 -17.73 4.15
N ALA A 88 8.03 -18.98 4.58
CA ALA A 88 9.04 -19.89 3.99
C ALA A 88 8.48 -21.07 3.18
N ARG A 89 7.23 -20.99 2.67
CA ARG A 89 6.76 -21.96 1.67
C ARG A 89 6.33 -21.23 0.40
N SER A 90 6.98 -21.61 -0.71
CA SER A 90 6.73 -21.25 -2.11
C SER A 90 7.37 -19.98 -2.69
N LEU A 91 8.70 -19.86 -2.61
CA LEU A 91 9.45 -19.11 -3.62
C LEU A 91 10.35 -20.10 -4.40
N PRO A 92 10.18 -20.27 -5.72
CA PRO A 92 11.08 -21.09 -6.52
C PRO A 92 12.48 -20.44 -6.62
N GLU A 93 13.52 -21.28 -6.56
CA GLU A 93 14.96 -20.92 -6.50
C GLU A 93 15.52 -20.19 -7.74
N SER A 94 14.69 -19.66 -8.64
CA SER A 94 15.12 -19.09 -9.93
C SER A 94 14.74 -17.62 -10.16
N CYS A 95 14.50 -16.83 -9.11
CA CYS A 95 14.34 -15.38 -9.24
C CYS A 95 15.68 -14.71 -9.60
N VAL A 96 15.93 -14.54 -10.89
CA VAL A 96 17.00 -13.66 -11.40
C VAL A 96 16.53 -12.21 -11.23
N VAL A 97 17.20 -11.45 -10.36
CA VAL A 97 16.99 -10.01 -10.17
C VAL A 97 17.55 -9.25 -11.38
N PRO A 98 16.74 -8.56 -12.20
CA PRO A 98 17.26 -7.73 -13.29
C PRO A 98 17.94 -6.50 -12.72
N ILE A 99 19.16 -6.20 -13.20
CA ILE A 99 19.92 -5.01 -12.82
C ILE A 99 19.19 -3.76 -13.34
N LEU A 100 18.79 -2.90 -12.41
CA LEU A 100 18.14 -1.61 -12.65
C LEU A 100 19.04 -0.66 -13.45
N ARG A 101 18.72 -0.40 -14.73
CA ARG A 101 19.20 0.81 -15.43
C ARG A 101 18.15 1.91 -15.27
N ARG A 102 18.41 2.88 -14.39
CA ARG A 102 17.70 4.16 -14.38
C ARG A 102 18.16 4.99 -15.58
N HIS A 103 17.31 5.16 -16.58
CA HIS A 103 17.51 6.23 -17.55
C HIS A 103 17.12 7.57 -16.90
N LEU A 104 18.01 8.55 -16.97
CA LEU A 104 17.70 9.93 -16.61
C LEU A 104 16.71 10.51 -17.64
N PRO A 105 15.78 11.39 -17.23
CA PRO A 105 14.73 11.88 -18.10
C PRO A 105 15.29 12.82 -19.17
N GLY A 106 15.12 12.44 -20.44
CA GLY A 106 15.17 13.34 -21.59
C GLY A 106 13.75 13.73 -22.00
N GLU A 107 13.55 15.04 -22.22
CA GLU A 107 12.33 15.70 -22.71
C GLU A 107 11.03 15.58 -21.89
N LYS A 108 10.44 16.74 -21.57
CA LYS A 108 9.11 16.82 -20.94
C LYS A 108 8.07 16.30 -21.94
N ALA A 109 7.64 15.05 -21.75
CA ALA A 109 6.51 14.50 -22.48
C ALA A 109 5.27 15.40 -22.30
N SER A 110 4.53 15.63 -23.38
CA SER A 110 3.28 16.39 -23.34
C SER A 110 2.30 15.76 -22.34
N PRO A 111 1.51 16.58 -21.60
CA PRO A 111 0.54 16.07 -20.65
C PRO A 111 -0.40 15.08 -21.34
N LEU A 112 -0.55 13.88 -20.76
CA LEU A 112 -1.38 12.81 -21.30
C LEU A 112 -2.89 13.07 -21.12
N GLN A 113 -3.26 13.94 -20.18
CA GLN A 113 -4.64 14.32 -19.91
C GLN A 113 -4.72 15.83 -19.66
N THR A 114 -5.53 16.52 -20.46
CA THR A 114 -5.70 17.99 -20.38
C THR A 114 -7.17 18.43 -20.34
N ALA A 115 -8.11 17.52 -20.57
CA ALA A 115 -9.55 17.79 -20.70
C ALA A 115 -10.41 16.74 -19.97
N ASN A 116 -11.73 16.95 -19.95
CA ASN A 116 -12.66 15.97 -19.39
C ASN A 116 -12.79 14.73 -20.32
N LYS A 117 -13.32 13.62 -19.80
CA LYS A 117 -13.37 12.35 -20.54
C LYS A 117 -14.20 12.41 -21.83
N ALA A 118 -15.32 13.14 -21.81
CA ALA A 118 -16.22 13.20 -22.97
C ALA A 118 -15.61 14.03 -24.12
N GLU A 119 -15.01 15.17 -23.79
CA GLU A 119 -14.26 16.00 -24.75
C GLU A 119 -13.09 15.21 -25.34
N THR A 120 -12.30 14.53 -24.49
CA THR A 120 -11.16 13.73 -24.97
C THR A 120 -11.61 12.60 -25.90
N ALA A 121 -12.77 11.99 -25.65
CA ALA A 121 -13.33 10.96 -26.52
C ALA A 121 -13.74 11.54 -27.87
N GLY A 122 -14.40 12.71 -27.89
CA GLY A 122 -14.75 13.44 -29.10
C GLY A 122 -13.54 13.79 -29.95
N ASP A 123 -12.53 14.42 -29.34
CA ASP A 123 -11.26 14.78 -29.98
C ASP A 123 -10.53 13.55 -30.55
N PHE A 124 -10.59 12.42 -29.83
CA PHE A 124 -10.00 11.17 -30.30
C PHE A 124 -10.74 10.61 -31.52
N LEU A 125 -12.07 10.65 -31.54
CA LEU A 125 -12.87 10.16 -32.66
C LEU A 125 -12.72 11.05 -33.91
N GLU A 126 -12.60 12.37 -33.73
CA GLU A 126 -12.28 13.30 -34.81
C GLU A 126 -10.88 13.05 -35.37
N TRP A 127 -9.90 12.90 -34.49
CA TRP A 127 -8.53 12.51 -34.88
C TRP A 127 -8.53 11.15 -35.58
N LEU A 128 -9.30 10.16 -35.11
CA LEU A 128 -9.42 8.85 -35.74
C LEU A 128 -10.03 8.94 -37.16
N GLY A 129 -10.92 9.92 -37.40
CA GLY A 129 -11.47 10.20 -38.72
C GLY A 129 -10.49 10.84 -39.70
N THR A 130 -9.45 11.51 -39.19
CA THR A 130 -8.41 12.19 -39.98
C THR A 130 -7.07 11.47 -40.00
N ALA A 131 -6.92 10.43 -39.18
CA ALA A 131 -5.72 9.59 -39.14
C ALA A 131 -5.46 9.00 -40.54
N ALA A 132 -4.21 9.05 -41.00
CA ALA A 132 -3.84 8.58 -42.32
C ALA A 132 -4.20 7.10 -42.49
N ALA A 133 -4.69 6.71 -43.67
CA ALA A 133 -5.12 5.33 -43.95
C ALA A 133 -4.03 4.27 -43.73
N ALA A 134 -2.77 4.67 -43.73
CA ALA A 134 -1.63 3.80 -43.43
C ALA A 134 -1.35 3.61 -41.91
N THR A 135 -2.03 4.34 -41.03
CA THR A 135 -1.77 4.33 -39.58
C THR A 135 -2.39 3.07 -38.95
N LEU A 136 -1.57 2.30 -38.24
CA LEU A 136 -2.03 1.20 -37.41
C LEU A 136 -2.37 1.73 -36.02
N ILE A 137 -3.54 1.38 -35.52
CA ILE A 137 -4.02 1.82 -34.21
C ILE A 137 -4.19 0.59 -33.34
N VAL A 138 -3.36 0.48 -32.30
CA VAL A 138 -3.39 -0.60 -31.33
C VAL A 138 -4.20 -0.14 -30.15
N TYR A 139 -5.26 -0.86 -29.80
CA TYR A 139 -5.98 -0.71 -28.55
C TYR A 139 -5.56 -1.84 -27.63
N SER A 140 -5.28 -1.55 -26.37
CA SER A 140 -4.92 -2.55 -25.37
C SER A 140 -5.58 -2.28 -24.04
N ASP A 141 -6.01 -3.34 -23.37
CA ASP A 141 -6.65 -3.27 -22.06
C ASP A 141 -6.30 -4.49 -21.19
N GLY A 142 -6.57 -4.39 -19.89
CA GLY A 142 -6.43 -5.44 -18.90
C GLY A 142 -7.70 -5.58 -18.07
N SER A 143 -8.03 -6.81 -17.69
CA SER A 143 -9.22 -7.08 -16.88
C SER A 143 -8.91 -8.05 -15.74
N GLN A 144 -9.79 -8.03 -14.73
CA GLN A 144 -9.75 -8.95 -13.60
C GLN A 144 -11.14 -9.47 -13.29
N LEU A 145 -11.27 -10.79 -13.16
CA LEU A 145 -12.50 -11.43 -12.70
C LEU A 145 -12.57 -11.46 -11.16
N PRO A 146 -13.77 -11.64 -10.57
CA PRO A 146 -13.95 -11.69 -9.11
C PRO A 146 -13.11 -12.77 -8.39
N ASN A 147 -12.75 -13.84 -9.09
CA ASN A 147 -11.87 -14.90 -8.57
C ASN A 147 -10.37 -14.53 -8.59
N GLY A 148 -10.02 -13.31 -9.01
CA GLY A 148 -8.64 -12.81 -9.11
C GLY A 148 -7.94 -13.17 -10.42
N ALA A 149 -8.60 -13.85 -11.37
CA ALA A 149 -8.06 -14.13 -12.69
C ALA A 149 -7.82 -12.84 -13.48
N VAL A 150 -6.58 -12.61 -13.92
CA VAL A 150 -6.18 -11.42 -14.67
C VAL A 150 -5.81 -11.79 -16.10
N GLY A 151 -6.32 -11.03 -17.06
CA GLY A 151 -6.10 -11.25 -18.48
C GLY A 151 -5.90 -9.93 -19.24
N PHE A 152 -5.18 -10.01 -20.36
CA PHE A 152 -4.95 -8.89 -21.26
C PHE A 152 -5.68 -9.09 -22.58
N GLY A 153 -5.98 -7.99 -23.25
CA GLY A 153 -6.56 -7.97 -24.59
C GLY A 153 -5.93 -6.87 -25.44
N PHE A 154 -5.82 -7.11 -26.74
CA PHE A 154 -5.45 -6.08 -27.70
C PHE A 154 -6.17 -6.27 -29.05
N ALA A 155 -6.43 -5.16 -29.73
CA ALA A 155 -6.93 -5.13 -31.09
C ALA A 155 -6.12 -4.14 -31.92
N VAL A 156 -5.72 -4.54 -33.12
CA VAL A 156 -4.98 -3.71 -34.08
C VAL A 156 -5.93 -3.34 -35.21
N HIS A 157 -6.16 -2.05 -35.39
CA HIS A 157 -7.09 -1.48 -36.35
C HIS A 157 -6.34 -0.71 -37.45
N ARG A 158 -6.96 -0.67 -38.63
CA ARG A 158 -6.65 0.27 -39.72
C ARG A 158 -7.96 0.65 -40.39
N ASP A 159 -8.15 1.93 -40.72
CA ASP A 159 -9.38 2.42 -41.36
C ASP A 159 -10.68 1.98 -40.66
N LYS A 160 -10.67 1.98 -39.31
CA LYS A 160 -11.78 1.54 -38.44
C LYS A 160 -12.14 0.05 -38.55
N GLN A 161 -11.31 -0.75 -39.20
CA GLN A 161 -11.45 -2.20 -39.30
C GLN A 161 -10.43 -2.90 -38.40
N SER A 162 -10.89 -3.88 -37.62
CA SER A 162 -10.02 -4.75 -36.83
C SER A 162 -9.28 -5.72 -37.77
N LEU A 163 -7.96 -5.68 -37.74
CA LEU A 163 -7.08 -6.50 -38.58
C LEU A 163 -6.61 -7.75 -37.84
N VAL A 164 -6.11 -7.55 -36.60
CA VAL A 164 -5.59 -8.61 -35.75
C VAL A 164 -5.98 -8.32 -34.31
N GLN A 165 -6.40 -9.35 -33.61
CA GLN A 165 -6.75 -9.31 -32.21
C GLN A 165 -6.04 -10.42 -31.45
N GLY A 166 -5.86 -10.23 -30.16
CA GLY A 166 -5.32 -11.25 -29.28
C GLY A 166 -5.69 -11.01 -27.84
N SER A 167 -5.70 -12.09 -27.07
CA SER A 167 -5.90 -12.05 -25.62
C SER A 167 -5.19 -13.21 -24.96
N GLY A 168 -4.92 -13.08 -23.68
CA GLY A 168 -4.24 -14.10 -22.92
C GLY A 168 -4.46 -13.97 -21.43
N ARG A 169 -4.29 -15.11 -20.74
CA ARG A 169 -4.30 -15.19 -19.29
C ARG A 169 -2.91 -14.89 -18.75
N LEU A 170 -2.82 -14.07 -17.70
CA LEU A 170 -1.61 -13.94 -16.90
C LEU A 170 -1.68 -14.86 -15.69
N GLY A 171 -0.49 -15.18 -15.14
CA GLY A 171 -0.40 -15.71 -13.79
C GLY A 171 -0.85 -14.69 -12.73
N PRO A 172 -0.63 -14.96 -11.44
CA PRO A 172 -1.04 -14.07 -10.36
C PRO A 172 -0.45 -12.66 -10.55
N SER A 173 -1.29 -11.70 -10.94
CA SER A 173 -0.87 -10.38 -11.38
C SER A 173 -1.94 -9.33 -11.05
N GLU A 174 -1.63 -8.05 -11.27
CA GLU A 174 -2.60 -6.96 -11.18
C GLU A 174 -3.02 -6.50 -12.58
N VAL A 175 -4.17 -5.82 -12.69
CA VAL A 175 -4.69 -5.30 -13.98
C VAL A 175 -3.65 -4.45 -14.71
N PHE A 176 -2.86 -3.66 -13.97
CA PHE A 176 -1.75 -2.87 -14.51
C PHE A 176 -0.71 -3.72 -15.28
N ASP A 177 -0.44 -4.94 -14.82
CA ASP A 177 0.49 -5.86 -15.49
C ASP A 177 -0.12 -6.44 -16.78
N ALA A 178 -1.43 -6.69 -16.77
CA ALA A 178 -2.18 -7.10 -17.97
C ALA A 178 -2.18 -6.02 -19.04
N GLU A 179 -2.52 -4.78 -18.68
CA GLU A 179 -2.51 -3.66 -19.63
C GLU A 179 -1.12 -3.44 -20.25
N ALA A 180 -0.05 -3.52 -19.44
CA ALA A 180 1.33 -3.44 -19.94
C ALA A 180 1.65 -4.58 -20.92
N THR A 181 1.17 -5.79 -20.64
CA THR A 181 1.33 -6.96 -21.52
C THR A 181 0.52 -6.80 -22.80
N GLY A 182 -0.73 -6.35 -22.73
CA GLY A 182 -1.59 -6.09 -23.87
C GLY A 182 -1.00 -5.05 -24.81
N ALA A 183 -0.45 -3.95 -24.27
CA ALA A 183 0.22 -2.93 -25.06
C ALA A 183 1.46 -3.49 -25.81
N LEU A 184 2.26 -4.31 -25.15
CA LEU A 184 3.43 -4.96 -25.77
C LEU A 184 3.03 -5.95 -26.87
N GLU A 185 2.08 -6.84 -26.59
CA GLU A 185 1.65 -7.84 -27.57
C GLU A 185 0.91 -7.20 -28.75
N GLY A 186 0.13 -6.14 -28.50
CA GLY A 186 -0.52 -5.35 -29.54
C GLY A 186 0.49 -4.62 -30.42
N LEU A 187 1.54 -4.00 -29.84
CA LEU A 187 2.62 -3.41 -30.63
C LEU A 187 3.33 -4.48 -31.48
N ARG A 188 3.67 -5.64 -30.90
CA ARG A 188 4.28 -6.74 -31.66
C ARG A 188 3.40 -7.21 -32.81
N ALA A 189 2.09 -7.29 -32.60
CA ALA A 189 1.14 -7.65 -33.64
C ALA A 189 1.09 -6.60 -34.75
N ALA A 190 1.05 -5.31 -34.40
CA ALA A 190 1.08 -4.22 -35.37
C ALA A 190 2.37 -4.23 -36.20
N LEU A 191 3.53 -4.42 -35.57
CA LEU A 191 4.83 -4.49 -36.26
C LEU A 191 4.96 -5.70 -37.19
N ARG A 192 4.18 -6.77 -37.00
CA ARG A 192 4.12 -7.90 -37.94
C ARG A 192 3.24 -7.62 -39.16
N LEU A 193 2.30 -6.68 -39.05
CA LEU A 193 1.38 -6.28 -40.13
C LEU A 193 1.91 -5.11 -40.96
N GLY A 194 2.63 -4.20 -40.31
CA GLY A 194 3.12 -2.98 -40.93
C GLY A 194 4.48 -3.17 -41.58
N ASP A 195 4.72 -2.41 -42.65
CA ASP A 195 6.09 -2.18 -43.14
C ASP A 195 6.83 -1.25 -42.18
N THR A 196 8.16 -1.18 -42.32
CA THR A 196 9.07 -0.36 -41.48
C THR A 196 8.73 1.14 -41.48
N THR A 197 7.89 1.62 -42.40
CA THR A 197 7.46 3.01 -42.52
C THR A 197 6.07 3.29 -41.94
N SER A 198 5.33 2.26 -41.52
CA SER A 198 3.96 2.42 -41.00
C SER A 198 3.96 3.19 -39.68
N ASN A 199 3.09 4.20 -39.56
CA ASN A 199 2.86 4.87 -38.28
C ASN A 199 2.02 3.97 -37.36
N VAL A 200 2.44 3.79 -36.10
CA VAL A 200 1.72 2.98 -35.12
C VAL A 200 1.33 3.85 -33.93
N VAL A 201 0.05 3.87 -33.59
CA VAL A 201 -0.46 4.55 -32.40
C VAL A 201 -0.98 3.52 -31.41
N VAL A 202 -0.37 3.45 -30.24
CA VAL A 202 -0.79 2.55 -29.14
C VAL A 202 -1.64 3.32 -28.15
N CYS A 203 -2.89 2.89 -28.01
CA CYS A 203 -3.94 3.46 -27.19
C CYS A 203 -4.16 2.61 -25.93
N THR A 204 -4.19 3.27 -24.78
CA THR A 204 -4.55 2.69 -23.47
C THR A 204 -5.31 3.71 -22.66
N ASP A 205 -6.24 3.27 -21.84
CA ASP A 205 -7.02 4.14 -20.95
C ASP A 205 -6.45 4.29 -19.54
N ASN A 206 -5.34 3.62 -19.26
CA ASN A 206 -4.61 3.79 -18.02
C ASN A 206 -3.45 4.77 -18.18
N LEU A 207 -3.59 5.92 -17.52
CA LEU A 207 -2.60 7.00 -17.53
C LEU A 207 -1.23 6.55 -16.99
N ALA A 208 -1.21 5.67 -15.99
CA ALA A 208 0.03 5.15 -15.42
C ALA A 208 0.76 4.23 -16.41
N VAL A 209 0.02 3.36 -17.12
CA VAL A 209 0.60 2.51 -18.17
C VAL A 209 1.09 3.36 -19.34
N ALA A 210 0.30 4.32 -19.84
CA ALA A 210 0.73 5.24 -20.89
C ALA A 210 2.02 6.00 -20.53
N SER A 211 2.14 6.45 -19.28
CA SER A 211 3.34 7.11 -18.76
C SER A 211 4.55 6.17 -18.74
N CYS A 212 4.34 4.92 -18.34
CA CYS A 212 5.39 3.90 -18.32
C CYS A 212 5.86 3.54 -19.74
N LEU A 213 4.94 3.37 -20.68
CA LEU A 213 5.25 3.08 -22.09
C LEU A 213 6.07 4.20 -22.75
N ARG A 214 5.88 5.46 -22.33
CA ARG A 214 6.62 6.62 -22.86
C ARG A 214 8.05 6.79 -22.33
N GLY A 215 8.45 6.13 -21.24
CA GLY A 215 9.85 6.21 -20.76
C GLY A 215 10.09 6.05 -19.26
N ASN A 216 9.05 5.90 -18.43
CA ASN A 216 9.20 5.73 -16.98
C ASN A 216 8.72 4.34 -16.53
N PRO A 217 9.45 3.25 -16.84
CA PRO A 217 8.98 1.90 -16.56
C PRO A 217 8.79 1.69 -15.05
N ALA A 218 7.61 1.21 -14.65
CA ALA A 218 7.34 0.82 -13.27
C ALA A 218 8.17 -0.39 -12.84
N ASP A 219 8.26 -0.62 -11.53
CA ASP A 219 8.94 -1.83 -11.00
C ASP A 219 8.22 -3.12 -11.44
N SER A 220 6.89 -3.10 -11.45
CA SER A 220 6.09 -4.24 -11.92
C SER A 220 5.98 -4.17 -13.44
N SER A 221 6.07 -5.33 -14.10
CA SER A 221 6.08 -5.43 -15.57
C SER A 221 7.19 -4.59 -16.25
N GLN A 222 8.30 -4.36 -15.54
CA GLN A 222 9.44 -3.58 -16.06
C GLN A 222 9.99 -4.16 -17.38
N ASP A 223 10.05 -5.49 -17.49
CA ASP A 223 10.47 -6.18 -18.70
C ASP A 223 9.53 -5.87 -19.87
N LYS A 224 8.22 -5.80 -19.63
CA LYS A 224 7.22 -5.46 -20.65
C LYS A 224 7.38 -4.03 -21.14
N PHE A 225 7.52 -3.07 -20.23
CA PHE A 225 7.73 -1.66 -20.58
C PHE A 225 9.05 -1.44 -21.30
N THR A 226 10.14 -2.03 -20.81
CA THR A 226 11.47 -1.90 -21.44
C THR A 226 11.43 -2.49 -22.84
N ARG A 227 10.83 -3.66 -23.01
CA ARG A 227 10.72 -4.30 -24.33
C ARG A 227 9.82 -3.51 -25.28
N PHE A 228 8.75 -2.91 -24.78
CA PHE A 228 7.90 -2.01 -25.56
C PHE A 228 8.69 -0.80 -26.05
N GLN A 229 9.42 -0.14 -25.16
CA GLN A 229 10.23 1.04 -25.47
C GLN A 229 11.34 0.72 -26.47
N GLU A 230 12.00 -0.43 -26.34
CA GLU A 230 12.99 -0.93 -27.30
C GLU A 230 12.37 -1.09 -28.70
N LEU A 231 11.22 -1.75 -28.79
CA LEU A 231 10.52 -1.95 -30.05
C LEU A 231 10.06 -0.62 -30.67
N ALA A 232 9.47 0.26 -29.86
CA ALA A 232 9.04 1.58 -30.28
C ALA A 232 10.22 2.42 -30.81
N SER A 233 11.35 2.41 -30.12
CA SER A 233 12.57 3.12 -30.52
C SER A 233 13.19 2.54 -31.79
N SER A 234 13.18 1.20 -31.93
CA SER A 234 13.73 0.53 -33.11
C SER A 234 12.93 0.79 -34.39
N HIS A 235 11.61 0.96 -34.26
CA HIS A 235 10.71 1.26 -35.38
C HIS A 235 10.67 2.76 -35.70
N GLY A 236 10.83 3.63 -34.71
CA GLY A 236 10.93 5.09 -34.87
C GLY A 236 9.60 5.82 -35.06
N ASN A 237 8.57 5.16 -35.59
CA ASN A 237 7.23 5.74 -35.83
C ASN A 237 6.14 5.13 -34.93
N VAL A 238 6.42 5.03 -33.63
CA VAL A 238 5.47 4.52 -32.63
C VAL A 238 5.11 5.62 -31.64
N HIS A 239 3.82 5.88 -31.48
CA HIS A 239 3.30 6.89 -30.56
C HIS A 239 2.36 6.25 -29.54
N VAL A 240 2.53 6.61 -28.27
CA VAL A 240 1.62 6.21 -27.20
C VAL A 240 0.61 7.33 -26.97
N ARG A 241 -0.69 7.01 -27.02
CA ARG A 241 -1.79 7.94 -26.78
C ARG A 241 -2.67 7.41 -25.65
N TRP A 242 -2.93 8.25 -24.65
CA TRP A 242 -3.97 7.95 -23.67
C TRP A 242 -5.34 8.24 -24.27
N ILE A 243 -6.32 7.37 -24.00
CA ILE A 243 -7.72 7.55 -24.37
C ILE A 243 -8.61 7.39 -23.13
N PRO A 244 -9.77 8.04 -23.06
CA PRO A 244 -10.67 7.85 -21.94
C PRO A 244 -11.32 6.47 -21.98
N GLY A 245 -11.28 5.76 -20.86
CA GLY A 245 -11.99 4.48 -20.68
C GLY A 245 -13.50 4.69 -20.50
N HIS A 246 -14.28 3.70 -20.95
CA HIS A 246 -15.75 3.64 -20.89
C HIS A 246 -16.47 4.80 -21.59
N THR A 247 -15.97 5.23 -22.74
CA THR A 247 -16.58 6.31 -23.55
C THR A 247 -16.98 5.86 -24.94
N ASN A 248 -17.29 4.57 -25.13
CA ASN A 248 -17.77 3.99 -26.40
C ASN A 248 -16.80 4.18 -27.58
N ILE A 249 -15.49 4.19 -27.32
CA ILE A 249 -14.48 4.16 -28.39
C ILE A 249 -14.42 2.71 -28.88
N PRO A 250 -14.84 2.40 -30.12
CA PRO A 250 -15.07 1.00 -30.53
C PRO A 250 -13.88 0.07 -30.32
N GLY A 251 -12.67 0.52 -30.68
CA GLY A 251 -11.46 -0.27 -30.50
C GLY A 251 -11.07 -0.49 -29.03
N ASN A 252 -11.40 0.45 -28.13
CA ASN A 252 -11.16 0.27 -26.69
C ASN A 252 -12.14 -0.74 -26.10
N GLU A 253 -13.42 -0.64 -26.46
CA GLU A 253 -14.44 -1.61 -26.01
C GLU A 253 -14.13 -3.03 -26.53
N GLU A 254 -13.58 -3.15 -27.74
CA GLU A 254 -13.08 -4.42 -28.27
C GLU A 254 -11.90 -4.96 -27.44
N ALA A 255 -10.92 -4.11 -27.10
CA ALA A 255 -9.80 -4.50 -26.25
C ALA A 255 -10.24 -4.92 -24.82
N ASP A 256 -11.19 -4.22 -24.21
CA ASP A 256 -11.80 -4.58 -22.91
C ASP A 256 -12.50 -5.95 -22.99
N GLY A 257 -13.30 -6.17 -24.05
CA GLY A 257 -13.96 -7.45 -24.32
C GLY A 257 -12.95 -8.60 -24.47
N LEU A 258 -11.85 -8.35 -25.18
CA LEU A 258 -10.75 -9.30 -25.34
C LEU A 258 -10.00 -9.55 -24.02
N ALA A 259 -9.79 -8.53 -23.19
CA ALA A 259 -9.15 -8.66 -21.90
C ALA A 259 -9.99 -9.53 -20.96
N LYS A 260 -11.31 -9.32 -20.93
CA LYS A 260 -12.28 -10.18 -20.22
C LYS A 260 -12.25 -11.62 -20.73
N ALA A 261 -12.18 -11.81 -22.05
CA ALA A 261 -12.01 -13.14 -22.64
C ALA A 261 -10.67 -13.78 -22.25
N GLY A 262 -9.60 -12.99 -22.17
CA GLY A 262 -8.27 -13.40 -21.71
C GLY A 262 -8.29 -13.94 -20.29
N CYS A 263 -9.09 -13.36 -19.39
CA CYS A 263 -9.26 -13.86 -18.03
C CYS A 263 -9.84 -15.29 -17.98
N LEU A 264 -10.62 -15.69 -18.98
CA LEU A 264 -11.26 -17.02 -19.05
C LEU A 264 -10.33 -18.09 -19.65
N GLN A 265 -9.20 -17.72 -20.22
CA GLN A 265 -8.23 -18.68 -20.75
C GLN A 265 -7.47 -19.40 -19.62
N ALA A 266 -6.85 -20.52 -19.98
CA ALA A 266 -6.03 -21.29 -19.05
C ALA A 266 -4.79 -20.49 -18.61
N GLU A 267 -4.45 -20.58 -17.33
CA GLU A 267 -3.25 -19.95 -16.80
C GLU A 267 -1.99 -20.55 -17.46
N PRO A 268 -1.03 -19.73 -17.90
CA PRO A 268 0.21 -20.23 -18.48
C PRO A 268 0.96 -21.16 -17.50
N PRO A 269 1.40 -22.36 -17.94
CA PRO A 269 2.17 -23.25 -17.08
C PRO A 269 3.44 -22.58 -16.55
N GLY A 270 3.65 -22.65 -15.23
CA GLY A 270 4.84 -22.06 -14.58
C GLY A 270 4.81 -20.53 -14.50
N ALA A 271 3.63 -19.90 -14.57
CA ALA A 271 3.52 -18.46 -14.43
C ALA A 271 4.02 -17.97 -13.06
N ILE A 272 4.88 -16.95 -13.09
CA ILE A 272 5.46 -16.34 -11.90
C ILE A 272 4.56 -15.15 -11.49
N PRO A 273 4.24 -14.98 -10.21
CA PRO A 273 3.49 -13.82 -9.74
C PRO A 273 4.17 -12.50 -10.08
N SER A 274 3.38 -11.47 -10.40
CA SER A 274 3.93 -10.13 -10.58
C SER A 274 4.36 -9.51 -9.26
N LEU A 275 5.29 -8.56 -9.32
CA LEU A 275 5.75 -7.84 -8.13
C LEU A 275 4.63 -7.02 -7.50
N ALA A 276 3.73 -6.42 -8.30
CA ALA A 276 2.56 -5.71 -7.80
C ALA A 276 1.62 -6.64 -7.01
N TYR A 277 1.38 -7.85 -7.53
CA TYR A 277 0.57 -8.86 -6.85
C TYR A 277 1.17 -9.26 -5.51
N LEU A 278 2.47 -9.56 -5.46
CA LEU A 278 3.16 -9.92 -4.23
C LEU A 278 3.11 -8.79 -3.19
N ARG A 279 3.29 -7.53 -3.63
CA ARG A 279 3.18 -6.35 -2.75
C ARG A 279 1.76 -6.18 -2.19
N ARG A 280 0.72 -6.37 -3.01
CA ARG A 280 -0.67 -6.33 -2.54
C ARG A 280 -0.92 -7.43 -1.51
N LEU A 281 -0.50 -8.66 -1.80
CA LEU A 281 -0.66 -9.79 -0.89
C LEU A 281 0.04 -9.54 0.46
N ALA A 282 1.27 -9.06 0.46
CA ALA A 282 2.00 -8.74 1.69
C ALA A 282 1.29 -7.67 2.54
N ARG A 283 0.76 -6.63 1.91
CA ARG A 283 -0.02 -5.58 2.60
C ARG A 283 -1.34 -6.13 3.16
N GLN A 284 -2.05 -6.94 2.37
CA GLN A 284 -3.31 -7.56 2.78
C GLN A 284 -3.09 -8.47 3.99
N GLN A 285 -2.11 -9.37 3.92
CA GLN A 285 -1.77 -10.27 5.02
C GLN A 285 -1.41 -9.49 6.29
N SER A 286 -0.63 -8.41 6.18
CA SER A 286 -0.29 -7.56 7.32
C SER A 286 -1.52 -6.89 7.95
N SER A 287 -2.43 -6.39 7.11
CA SER A 287 -3.71 -5.82 7.55
C SER A 287 -4.58 -6.85 8.26
N ASP A 288 -4.72 -8.04 7.68
CA ASP A 288 -5.59 -9.09 8.21
C ASP A 288 -5.03 -9.67 9.52
N ALA A 289 -3.72 -9.85 9.60
CA ALA A 289 -3.04 -10.25 10.84
C ALA A 289 -3.26 -9.21 11.94
N PHE A 290 -3.18 -7.91 11.62
CA PHE A 290 -3.42 -6.85 12.60
C PHE A 290 -4.88 -6.84 13.09
N LYS A 291 -5.85 -7.02 12.19
CA LYS A 291 -7.27 -7.13 12.54
C LYS A 291 -7.55 -8.34 13.42
N ALA A 292 -7.01 -9.51 13.07
CA ALA A 292 -7.15 -10.73 13.84
C ALA A 292 -6.54 -10.57 15.25
N TRP A 293 -5.32 -10.03 15.34
CA TRP A 293 -4.67 -9.73 16.62
C TRP A 293 -5.52 -8.79 17.48
N TRP A 294 -5.97 -7.66 16.94
CA TRP A 294 -6.77 -6.69 17.69
C TRP A 294 -8.10 -7.26 18.19
N SER A 295 -8.74 -8.14 17.41
CA SER A 295 -9.99 -8.78 17.82
C SER A 295 -9.84 -9.66 19.07
N THR A 296 -8.65 -10.22 19.30
CA THR A 296 -8.33 -11.09 20.43
C THR A 296 -7.70 -10.32 21.60
N GLU A 297 -6.79 -9.40 21.30
CA GLU A 297 -5.90 -8.76 22.29
C GLU A 297 -6.33 -7.34 22.67
N ALA A 298 -7.42 -6.81 22.10
CA ALA A 298 -7.92 -5.48 22.47
C ALA A 298 -8.21 -5.40 23.99
N PRO A 299 -7.66 -4.40 24.71
CA PRO A 299 -7.94 -4.21 26.12
C PRO A 299 -9.44 -4.06 26.39
N GLU A 300 -9.92 -4.56 27.54
CA GLU A 300 -11.33 -4.45 27.94
C GLU A 300 -11.87 -3.01 27.89
N SER A 301 -11.02 -2.02 28.16
CA SER A 301 -11.37 -0.60 28.08
C SER A 301 -11.62 -0.10 26.64
N TYR A 302 -11.06 -0.78 25.64
CA TYR A 302 -11.19 -0.43 24.22
C TYR A 302 -12.34 -1.17 23.52
N LYS A 303 -12.74 -2.36 24.02
CA LYS A 303 -13.83 -3.16 23.42
C LYS A 303 -15.13 -2.35 23.24
N PRO A 304 -15.62 -1.56 24.23
CA PRO A 304 -16.85 -0.80 24.07
C PRO A 304 -16.75 0.37 23.07
N LEU A 305 -15.55 0.83 22.74
CA LEU A 305 -15.33 1.97 21.83
C LEU A 305 -15.58 1.59 20.36
N ASN A 306 -15.65 0.29 20.06
CA ASN A 306 -15.87 -0.26 18.72
C ASN A 306 -14.91 0.34 17.67
N LEU A 307 -13.65 0.56 18.04
CA LEU A 307 -12.61 1.07 17.14
C LEU A 307 -12.12 -0.06 16.24
N GLU A 308 -12.11 0.20 14.93
CA GLU A 308 -11.63 -0.76 13.94
C GLU A 308 -10.10 -0.76 13.89
N ALA A 309 -9.51 -1.96 13.93
CA ALA A 309 -8.10 -2.12 13.65
C ALA A 309 -7.82 -1.80 12.18
N THR A 310 -7.00 -0.78 11.97
CA THR A 310 -6.57 -0.38 10.64
C THR A 310 -5.07 -0.13 10.58
N THR A 311 -4.46 -0.53 9.47
CA THR A 311 -3.09 -0.15 9.10
C THR A 311 -3.05 1.16 8.30
N SER A 312 -4.22 1.70 7.92
CA SER A 312 -4.35 3.00 7.28
C SER A 312 -4.37 4.13 8.31
N CYS A 313 -4.24 5.37 7.83
CA CYS A 313 -4.35 6.57 8.66
C CYS A 313 -5.84 6.82 9.01
N PRO A 314 -6.26 6.66 10.27
CA PRO A 314 -7.66 6.86 10.63
C PRO A 314 -8.01 8.37 10.64
N PRO A 315 -9.28 8.74 10.40
CA PRO A 315 -9.69 10.12 10.16
C PRO A 315 -9.42 11.06 11.34
N GLU A 316 -9.39 10.55 12.57
CA GLU A 316 -9.02 11.34 13.75
C GLU A 316 -7.59 11.90 13.69
N LEU A 317 -6.67 11.30 12.93
CA LEU A 317 -5.30 11.84 12.79
C LEU A 317 -5.26 13.16 12.02
N ALA A 318 -6.34 13.55 11.34
CA ALA A 318 -6.48 14.87 10.73
C ALA A 318 -6.87 15.98 11.72
N LEU A 319 -7.21 15.63 12.97
CA LEU A 319 -7.60 16.61 13.99
C LEU A 319 -6.41 17.49 14.42
N PRO A 320 -6.65 18.74 14.85
CA PRO A 320 -5.62 19.56 15.49
C PRO A 320 -4.98 18.82 16.67
N ARG A 321 -3.66 18.96 16.84
CA ARG A 321 -2.86 18.21 17.83
C ARG A 321 -3.45 18.23 19.24
N ALA A 322 -3.93 19.38 19.71
CA ALA A 322 -4.50 19.52 21.05
C ALA A 322 -5.80 18.71 21.21
N THR A 323 -6.66 18.77 20.19
CA THR A 323 -7.93 18.03 20.11
C THR A 323 -7.69 16.53 20.02
N LEU A 324 -6.77 16.11 19.13
CA LEU A 324 -6.37 14.71 18.99
C LEU A 324 -5.85 14.17 20.33
N HIS A 325 -5.00 14.92 21.02
CA HIS A 325 -4.51 14.52 22.33
C HIS A 325 -5.66 14.29 23.32
N SER A 326 -6.64 15.20 23.41
CA SER A 326 -7.74 15.02 24.36
C SER A 326 -8.60 13.80 24.04
N LEU A 327 -8.82 13.51 22.76
CA LEU A 327 -9.51 12.30 22.33
C LEU A 327 -8.74 11.02 22.70
N LEU A 328 -7.44 10.97 22.37
CA LEU A 328 -6.59 9.82 22.68
C LEU A 328 -6.43 9.61 24.20
N ALA A 329 -6.34 10.70 24.97
CA ALA A 329 -6.33 10.65 26.42
C ALA A 329 -7.62 10.03 26.95
N ALA A 330 -8.78 10.47 26.46
CA ALA A 330 -10.07 9.92 26.90
C ALA A 330 -10.23 8.43 26.53
N ARG A 331 -9.75 7.99 25.36
CA ARG A 331 -9.75 6.57 24.94
C ARG A 331 -8.81 5.71 25.79
N SER A 332 -7.58 6.17 25.97
CA SER A 332 -6.53 5.42 26.67
C SER A 332 -6.64 5.49 28.18
N ARG A 333 -7.38 6.47 28.72
CA ARG A 333 -7.34 6.90 30.13
C ARG A 333 -5.95 7.36 30.60
N HIS A 334 -5.04 7.63 29.66
CA HIS A 334 -3.71 8.18 29.92
C HIS A 334 -3.73 9.66 29.58
N GLY A 335 -4.12 10.47 30.56
CA GLY A 335 -4.22 11.92 30.44
C GLY A 335 -4.37 12.56 31.81
N ASP A 336 -4.76 13.84 31.80
CA ASP A 336 -5.01 14.62 33.01
C ASP A 336 -6.33 14.20 33.69
N PHE A 337 -6.28 13.03 34.32
CA PHE A 337 -7.38 12.42 35.07
C PHE A 337 -6.91 12.04 36.46
N ALA A 338 -7.78 12.15 37.46
CA ALA A 338 -7.42 11.91 38.85
C ALA A 338 -6.82 10.51 39.04
N ASP A 339 -7.48 9.48 38.49
CA ASP A 339 -7.05 8.09 38.61
C ASP A 339 -5.67 7.84 37.97
N TYR A 340 -5.32 8.58 36.92
CA TYR A 340 -4.00 8.50 36.31
C TYR A 340 -2.93 9.09 37.23
N HIS A 341 -3.16 10.31 37.74
CA HIS A 341 -2.20 11.00 38.60
C HIS A 341 -1.98 10.28 39.93
N GLU A 342 -3.02 9.73 40.54
CA GLU A 342 -2.91 8.94 41.77
C GLU A 342 -2.12 7.64 41.53
N ARG A 343 -2.41 6.92 40.44
CA ARG A 343 -1.69 5.68 40.11
C ARG A 343 -0.20 5.90 39.90
N PHE A 344 0.20 7.07 39.41
CA PHE A 344 1.60 7.44 39.17
C PHE A 344 2.20 8.37 40.24
N ASN A 345 1.46 8.65 41.32
CA ASN A 345 1.90 9.44 42.46
C ASN A 345 2.41 10.85 42.07
N HIS A 346 1.63 11.58 41.27
CA HIS A 346 1.91 12.97 40.90
C HIS A 346 1.33 13.93 41.96
N ASP A 347 2.20 14.50 42.80
CA ASP A 347 1.80 15.32 43.96
C ASP A 347 1.28 16.71 43.61
N ASP A 348 1.65 17.26 42.45
CA ASP A 348 1.30 18.61 41.98
C ASP A 348 0.05 18.64 41.08
N ALA A 349 -0.53 17.48 40.78
CA ALA A 349 -1.61 17.33 39.84
C ALA A 349 -2.95 17.83 40.38
N ARG A 350 -3.70 18.57 39.55
CA ARG A 350 -5.07 18.94 39.91
C ARG A 350 -6.03 17.81 39.61
N LEU A 351 -6.48 17.11 40.64
CA LEU A 351 -7.40 15.97 40.52
C LEU A 351 -8.85 16.39 40.21
N ASP A 352 -9.22 17.63 40.49
CA ASP A 352 -10.57 18.14 40.31
C ASP A 352 -10.67 19.16 39.17
N CYS A 353 -11.81 19.12 38.48
CA CYS A 353 -12.22 20.15 37.54
C CYS A 353 -12.65 21.41 38.29
N SER A 354 -12.60 22.58 37.65
CA SER A 354 -13.09 23.84 38.25
C SER A 354 -14.59 23.80 38.60
N CYS A 355 -15.33 22.79 38.13
CA CYS A 355 -16.71 22.56 38.55
C CYS A 355 -16.84 21.83 39.91
N GLY A 356 -15.73 21.45 40.54
CA GLY A 356 -15.68 20.75 41.83
C GLY A 356 -15.93 19.24 41.75
N ARG A 357 -15.85 18.64 40.56
CA ARG A 357 -15.92 17.18 40.38
C ARG A 357 -14.55 16.66 39.94
N ARG A 358 -14.27 15.43 40.37
CA ARG A 358 -13.09 14.65 40.00
C ARG A 358 -12.94 14.53 38.48
N LYS A 359 -11.71 14.71 37.99
CA LYS A 359 -11.37 14.56 36.57
C LYS A 359 -11.41 13.09 36.17
N ALA A 360 -12.22 12.78 35.17
CA ALA A 360 -12.37 11.45 34.59
C ALA A 360 -12.54 11.56 33.07
N PRO A 361 -12.26 10.51 32.28
CA PRO A 361 -12.46 10.50 30.83
C PRO A 361 -13.88 10.89 30.41
N GLU A 362 -14.88 10.51 31.21
CA GLU A 362 -16.29 10.76 30.97
C GLU A 362 -16.75 12.13 31.52
N HIS A 363 -15.91 12.82 32.30
CA HIS A 363 -16.24 14.09 32.93
C HIS A 363 -16.75 15.18 31.96
N PRO A 364 -16.22 15.33 30.73
CA PRO A 364 -16.76 16.27 29.76
C PRO A 364 -18.26 16.09 29.50
N PHE A 365 -18.81 14.88 29.58
CA PHE A 365 -20.24 14.64 29.32
C PHE A 365 -21.14 15.03 30.51
N TYR A 366 -20.57 15.17 31.71
CA TYR A 366 -21.31 15.42 32.96
C TYR A 366 -20.96 16.76 33.63
N CYS A 367 -20.08 17.56 33.02
CA CYS A 367 -19.61 18.80 33.64
C CYS A 367 -20.70 19.88 33.67
N ARG A 368 -21.07 20.32 34.88
CA ARG A 368 -22.10 21.37 35.08
C ARG A 368 -21.74 22.73 34.48
N LYS A 369 -20.44 22.99 34.24
CA LYS A 369 -19.95 24.23 33.64
C LYS A 369 -20.07 24.25 32.10
N ILE A 370 -20.37 23.11 31.46
CA ILE A 370 -20.71 23.09 30.04
C ILE A 370 -22.16 23.58 29.88
N PRO A 371 -22.42 24.58 29.01
CA PRO A 371 -23.77 25.08 28.75
C PRO A 371 -24.73 23.96 28.31
N PRO A 372 -26.00 23.94 28.78
CA PRO A 372 -26.95 22.90 28.43
C PRO A 372 -27.11 22.67 26.92
N ARG A 373 -27.07 23.74 26.11
CA ARG A 373 -27.16 23.67 24.64
C ARG A 373 -26.02 22.91 23.95
N LEU A 374 -24.88 22.78 24.62
CA LEU A 374 -23.69 22.09 24.11
C LEU A 374 -23.54 20.68 24.68
N ARG A 375 -24.40 20.28 25.64
CA ARG A 375 -24.31 18.95 26.25
C ARG A 375 -24.85 17.90 25.29
N MET A 376 -24.08 16.84 25.12
CA MET A 376 -24.50 15.70 24.32
C MET A 376 -25.69 14.97 25.00
N ARG A 377 -26.63 14.48 24.18
CA ARG A 377 -27.72 13.63 24.66
C ARG A 377 -27.20 12.24 25.00
N LEU A 378 -27.45 11.79 26.23
CA LEU A 378 -26.95 10.52 26.76
C LEU A 378 -28.00 9.39 26.80
N THR A 379 -29.24 9.65 26.40
CA THR A 379 -30.31 8.63 26.36
C THR A 379 -30.27 7.84 25.05
N PRO A 380 -30.59 6.53 25.05
CA PRO A 380 -31.14 5.75 26.16
C PRO A 380 -30.09 5.22 27.15
N SER A 381 -28.85 5.01 26.70
CA SER A 381 -27.76 4.48 27.52
C SER A 381 -26.60 5.48 27.58
N PRO A 382 -26.32 6.07 28.75
CA PRO A 382 -25.22 7.02 28.89
C PRO A 382 -23.86 6.41 28.58
N ALA A 383 -23.63 5.16 28.96
CA ALA A 383 -22.37 4.46 28.69
C ALA A 383 -22.15 4.28 27.19
N GLU A 384 -23.15 3.80 26.45
CA GLU A 384 -23.04 3.62 25.00
C GLU A 384 -22.86 4.94 24.26
N ALA A 385 -23.59 5.99 24.67
CA ALA A 385 -23.47 7.32 24.08
C ALA A 385 -22.05 7.89 24.27
N VAL A 386 -21.49 7.75 25.48
CA VAL A 386 -20.12 8.14 25.77
C VAL A 386 -19.15 7.32 24.94
N HIS A 387 -19.22 5.99 24.97
CA HIS A 387 -18.32 5.10 24.21
C HIS A 387 -18.37 5.38 22.71
N HIS A 388 -19.55 5.63 22.15
CA HIS A 388 -19.70 6.03 20.76
C HIS A 388 -19.00 7.36 20.50
N ALA A 389 -19.22 8.36 21.35
CA ALA A 389 -18.64 9.69 21.19
C ALA A 389 -17.12 9.73 21.40
N VAL A 390 -16.52 8.87 22.22
CA VAL A 390 -15.04 8.73 22.28
C VAL A 390 -14.51 7.73 21.24
N GLY A 391 -15.36 6.86 20.70
CA GLY A 391 -15.03 5.84 19.71
C GLY A 391 -15.22 6.31 18.27
N LYS A 392 -16.07 5.58 17.52
CA LYS A 392 -16.39 5.86 16.10
C LYS A 392 -17.03 7.23 15.86
N GLY A 393 -17.79 7.74 16.82
CA GLY A 393 -18.49 9.03 16.77
C GLY A 393 -17.66 10.22 17.28
N PHE A 394 -16.32 10.15 17.23
CA PHE A 394 -15.41 11.14 17.83
C PHE A 394 -15.69 12.61 17.48
N LYS A 395 -16.30 12.88 16.32
CA LYS A 395 -16.68 14.23 15.91
C LYS A 395 -17.57 14.93 16.95
N ALA A 396 -18.55 14.23 17.53
CA ALA A 396 -19.44 14.79 18.55
C ALA A 396 -18.68 15.19 19.83
N PHE A 397 -17.72 14.36 20.25
CA PHE A 397 -16.83 14.70 21.38
C PHE A 397 -15.96 15.91 21.07
N VAL A 398 -15.39 15.96 19.87
CA VAL A 398 -14.54 17.07 19.42
C VAL A 398 -15.33 18.38 19.37
N GLU A 399 -16.52 18.37 18.78
CA GLU A 399 -17.41 19.53 18.68
C GLU A 399 -17.78 20.04 20.09
N MET A 400 -18.32 19.17 20.94
CA MET A 400 -18.70 19.53 22.31
C MET A 400 -17.53 20.12 23.11
N THR A 401 -16.37 19.48 23.09
CA THR A 401 -15.21 19.92 23.90
C THR A 401 -14.55 21.17 23.35
N SER A 402 -14.60 21.39 22.04
CA SER A 402 -14.07 22.58 21.38
C SER A 402 -14.99 23.78 21.59
N GLU A 403 -16.29 23.65 21.33
CA GLU A 403 -17.27 24.75 21.47
C GLU A 403 -17.43 25.21 22.92
N SER A 404 -17.35 24.29 23.88
CA SER A 404 -17.37 24.63 25.30
C SER A 404 -16.03 25.12 25.83
N SER A 405 -14.97 25.12 25.01
CA SER A 405 -13.58 25.38 25.43
C SER A 405 -13.19 24.55 26.65
N PHE A 406 -13.64 23.29 26.72
CA PHE A 406 -13.62 22.48 27.93
C PHE A 406 -12.20 22.35 28.50
N PHE A 407 -11.26 21.86 27.69
CA PHE A 407 -9.87 21.63 28.10
C PHE A 407 -9.02 22.90 28.19
N GLN A 408 -9.57 24.07 27.82
CA GLN A 408 -8.85 25.35 27.86
C GLN A 408 -9.30 26.23 29.02
N ARG A 409 -10.60 26.25 29.33
CA ARG A 409 -11.20 27.18 30.31
C ARG A 409 -11.90 26.49 31.48
N ILE A 410 -12.58 25.37 31.23
CA ILE A 410 -13.40 24.71 32.26
C ILE A 410 -12.55 23.74 33.09
N CYS A 411 -11.79 22.89 32.42
CA CYS A 411 -10.97 21.85 33.01
C CYS A 411 -9.57 21.87 32.36
N PRO A 412 -8.76 22.93 32.61
CA PRO A 412 -7.43 23.02 32.07
C PRO A 412 -6.48 21.97 32.68
N ARG A 413 -5.45 21.63 31.90
CA ARG A 413 -4.36 20.76 32.34
C ARG A 413 -3.50 21.47 33.36
N HIS A 414 -3.19 20.76 34.45
CA HIS A 414 -2.28 21.23 35.49
C HIS A 414 -1.51 20.05 36.06
#